data_AF-A0A7M3ZE05-F1
#
_entry.id   AF-A0A7M3ZE05-F1
#
_cell.length_a   1.000
_cell.length_b   1.000
_cell.length_c   1.000
_cell.angle_alpha   90.00
_cell.angle_beta   90.00
_cell.angle_gamma   90.00
#
_symmetry.space_group_name_H-M   'P 1'
#
loop_
_entity.id
_entity.type
_entity.pdbx_description
1 polymer ?
#
loop_
_entity_poly.entity_id
_entity_poly.type
_entity_poly.pdbx_seq_one_letter_code
_entity_poly.pdbx_strand_id
1 'polypeptide(L)'
;MVENDSPSWLVLDGYEDEPAAFGVPPYVGFHIRYVCGVLEQHSIDYTYMTIDQWRLYSEQEREQRLRDLEGFVCIAGAVVPGRYIRGTPISRRESTELIRSLPRDIPALFGGWAVRGWKQQGWLPLRSNLFLAVQDTDATLHRFLKTGTWKHKRRTSEQWTMWAHLGAQSKAVLKHPDLGTEEKRGPLTYEVEVYQGCVRFKRGCKFCIEPKKGIPIWRTPEDIIQEVKLAHDSGVQHVRLGGMTDTYTYMAEGVKDLEYPIPNPEPIAKLLHGLREDERLGILHTDNGNPSIIAENMEPSIEITKTLVETLSDGAVLSFGLESADPNVHAANWLNCDANQLKSALRLINQYG
;
A
#
# COMPACT_ATOMS: atom_id res chain seq x y z
N MET A 1 26.18 10.74 -22.60
CA MET A 1 27.02 11.09 -21.44
C MET A 1 26.08 11.72 -20.45
N VAL A 2 25.67 10.99 -19.41
CA VAL A 2 24.82 11.54 -18.36
C VAL A 2 25.79 12.07 -17.31
N GLU A 3 25.75 13.38 -17.10
CA GLU A 3 26.55 14.07 -16.08
C GLU A 3 26.29 13.44 -14.71
N ASN A 4 27.36 13.29 -13.94
CA ASN A 4 27.32 12.86 -12.55
C ASN A 4 26.53 13.92 -11.76
N ASP A 5 25.26 13.64 -11.48
CA ASP A 5 24.52 14.35 -10.45
C ASP A 5 25.21 14.09 -9.11
N SER A 6 25.17 15.10 -8.24
CA SER A 6 25.67 15.04 -6.86
C SER A 6 25.26 13.73 -6.15
N PRO A 7 26.07 13.26 -5.19
CA PRO A 7 25.72 12.07 -4.41
C PRO A 7 24.29 12.17 -3.87
N SER A 8 23.49 11.13 -4.07
CA SER A 8 22.07 11.12 -3.72
C SER A 8 21.65 9.75 -3.16
N TRP A 9 20.48 9.69 -2.54
CA TRP A 9 19.89 8.41 -2.14
C TRP A 9 19.28 7.68 -3.33
N LEU A 10 19.26 6.35 -3.30
CA LEU A 10 18.46 5.55 -4.24
C LEU A 10 17.27 4.92 -3.52
N VAL A 11 16.07 5.23 -4.00
CA VAL A 11 14.82 4.62 -3.57
C VAL A 11 14.35 3.65 -4.65
N LEU A 12 14.48 2.36 -4.37
CA LEU A 12 14.06 1.29 -5.26
C LEU A 12 12.66 0.78 -4.88
N ASP A 13 11.71 0.99 -5.76
CA ASP A 13 10.39 0.36 -5.69
C ASP A 13 10.49 -1.09 -6.18
N GLY A 14 10.58 -2.02 -5.24
CA GLY A 14 10.53 -3.46 -5.49
C GLY A 14 9.13 -4.00 -5.75
N TYR A 15 8.14 -3.13 -5.81
CA TYR A 15 6.71 -3.39 -5.80
C TYR A 15 6.22 -4.07 -4.53
N GLU A 16 5.00 -3.68 -4.16
CA GLU A 16 4.23 -4.32 -3.10
C GLU A 16 3.04 -5.09 -3.66
N ASP A 17 2.76 -6.21 -3.00
CA ASP A 17 1.60 -7.04 -3.30
C ASP A 17 1.20 -7.76 -2.00
N GLU A 18 0.32 -7.08 -1.28
CA GLU A 18 -0.26 -7.48 -0.01
C GLU A 18 -1.78 -7.64 -0.17
N PRO A 19 -2.47 -8.39 0.71
CA PRO A 19 -3.92 -8.59 0.61
C PRO A 19 -4.75 -7.30 0.47
N ALA A 20 -4.28 -6.19 1.03
CA ALA A 20 -4.96 -4.89 0.96
C ALA A 20 -4.13 -3.80 0.25
N ALA A 21 -2.98 -4.11 -0.37
CA ALA A 21 -2.09 -3.09 -0.95
C ALA A 21 -1.45 -3.55 -2.25
N PHE A 22 -1.54 -2.72 -3.29
CA PHE A 22 -0.95 -2.97 -4.60
C PHE A 22 0.04 -1.88 -5.00
N GLY A 23 1.22 -2.29 -5.46
CA GLY A 23 2.20 -1.39 -6.07
C GLY A 23 2.86 -1.98 -7.31
N VAL A 24 2.35 -3.11 -7.82
CA VAL A 24 2.79 -3.63 -9.12
C VAL A 24 2.14 -2.79 -10.23
N PRO A 25 2.84 -2.45 -11.33
CA PRO A 25 2.28 -1.65 -12.42
C PRO A 25 0.91 -2.14 -12.90
N PRO A 26 -0.06 -1.23 -13.08
CA PRO A 26 0.14 0.23 -13.16
C PRO A 26 -0.03 0.99 -11.84
N TYR A 27 0.06 0.32 -10.68
CA TYR A 27 -0.15 0.96 -9.38
C TYR A 27 1.13 1.62 -8.84
N VAL A 28 1.00 2.73 -8.11
CA VAL A 28 2.04 3.26 -7.21
C VAL A 28 1.61 3.08 -5.77
N GLY A 29 2.35 2.23 -5.06
CA GLY A 29 2.06 1.82 -3.69
C GLY A 29 2.25 2.92 -2.66
N PHE A 30 1.58 2.83 -1.51
CA PHE A 30 1.67 3.86 -0.47
C PHE A 30 2.95 3.75 0.36
N HIS A 31 3.49 2.55 0.62
CA HIS A 31 4.69 2.41 1.46
C HIS A 31 5.92 3.08 0.81
N ILE A 32 6.08 2.94 -0.52
CA ILE A 32 7.19 3.56 -1.24
C ILE A 32 7.04 5.09 -1.27
N ARG A 33 5.81 5.59 -1.44
CA ARG A 33 5.54 7.04 -1.36
C ARG A 33 5.82 7.59 0.02
N TYR A 34 5.51 6.87 1.10
CA TYR A 34 5.79 7.36 2.46
C TYR A 34 7.30 7.41 2.74
N VAL A 35 8.07 6.44 2.23
CA VAL A 35 9.54 6.51 2.25
C VAL A 35 10.04 7.75 1.53
N CYS A 36 9.52 8.02 0.33
CA CYS A 36 9.83 9.25 -0.40
C CYS A 36 9.43 10.51 0.39
N GLY A 37 8.23 10.54 0.97
CA GLY A 37 7.74 11.64 1.80
C GLY A 37 8.63 11.92 3.02
N VAL A 38 9.28 10.89 3.60
CA VAL A 38 10.30 11.07 4.64
C VAL A 38 11.54 11.78 4.08
N LEU A 39 12.02 11.40 2.89
CA LEU A 39 13.19 12.05 2.27
C LEU A 39 12.88 13.50 1.88
N GLU A 40 11.68 13.77 1.34
CA GLU A 40 11.19 15.12 1.05
C GLU A 40 11.14 15.97 2.33
N GLN A 41 10.64 15.43 3.45
CA GLN A 41 10.61 16.13 4.74
C GLN A 41 12.01 16.56 5.21
N HIS A 42 13.02 15.72 4.96
CA HIS A 42 14.41 16.00 5.33
C HIS A 42 15.17 16.77 4.24
N SER A 43 14.53 17.11 3.13
CA SER A 43 15.15 17.76 1.97
C SER A 43 16.40 17.01 1.47
N ILE A 44 16.34 15.69 1.50
CA ILE A 44 17.41 14.81 1.01
C ILE A 44 17.14 14.52 -0.46
N ASP A 45 18.12 14.77 -1.33
CA ASP A 45 18.00 14.43 -2.74
C ASP A 45 18.08 12.91 -2.96
N TYR A 46 17.27 12.42 -3.88
CA TYR A 46 17.20 11.00 -4.18
C TYR A 46 16.76 10.71 -5.62
N THR A 47 17.16 9.55 -6.12
CA THR A 47 16.62 8.97 -7.34
C THR A 47 15.55 7.94 -6.98
N TYR A 48 14.37 8.08 -7.59
CA TYR A 48 13.34 7.04 -7.57
C TYR A 48 13.51 6.12 -8.77
N MET A 49 13.39 4.81 -8.57
CA MET A 49 13.46 3.83 -9.64
C MET A 49 12.57 2.62 -9.33
N THR A 50 11.87 2.10 -10.33
CA THR A 50 11.16 0.81 -10.18
C THR A 50 12.08 -0.38 -10.43
N ILE A 51 11.72 -1.54 -9.89
CA ILE A 51 12.47 -2.77 -10.14
C ILE A 51 12.51 -3.14 -11.63
N ASP A 52 11.48 -2.81 -12.40
CA ASP A 52 11.51 -3.05 -13.85
C ASP A 52 12.50 -2.12 -14.54
N GLN A 53 12.58 -0.84 -14.16
CA GLN A 53 13.63 0.06 -14.67
C GLN A 53 15.03 -0.44 -14.28
N TRP A 54 15.21 -0.91 -13.04
CA TRP A 54 16.46 -1.50 -12.57
C TRP A 54 16.88 -2.71 -13.43
N ARG A 55 15.91 -3.55 -13.79
CA ARG A 55 16.12 -4.74 -14.64
C ARG A 55 16.61 -4.41 -16.06
N LEU A 56 16.28 -3.23 -16.59
CA LEU A 56 16.69 -2.82 -17.94
C LEU A 56 18.17 -2.44 -18.03
N TYR A 57 18.80 -2.06 -16.92
CA TYR A 57 20.23 -1.71 -16.91
C TYR A 57 21.12 -2.96 -16.99
N SER A 58 22.22 -2.84 -17.74
CA SER A 58 23.32 -3.79 -17.69
C SER A 58 24.01 -3.80 -16.33
N GLU A 59 24.81 -4.83 -16.05
CA GLU A 59 25.56 -4.94 -14.80
C GLU A 59 26.50 -3.74 -14.59
N GLN A 60 27.18 -3.29 -15.63
CA GLN A 60 28.09 -2.13 -15.58
C GLN A 60 27.35 -0.82 -15.26
N GLU A 61 26.16 -0.61 -15.84
CA GLU A 61 25.33 0.57 -15.56
C GLU A 61 24.78 0.53 -14.13
N ARG A 62 24.38 -0.64 -13.64
CA ARG A 62 23.95 -0.82 -12.25
C ARG A 62 25.08 -0.51 -11.29
N GLU A 63 26.27 -1.06 -11.52
CA GLU A 63 27.45 -0.74 -10.72
C GLU A 63 27.74 0.76 -10.71
N GLN A 64 27.65 1.42 -11.87
CA GLN A 64 27.83 2.87 -11.96
C GLN A 64 26.85 3.66 -11.11
N ARG A 65 25.58 3.30 -11.15
CA ARG A 65 24.54 3.96 -10.35
C ARG A 65 24.71 3.73 -8.85
N LEU A 66 25.36 2.64 -8.45
CA LEU A 66 25.60 2.35 -7.04
C LEU A 66 26.83 3.06 -6.48
N ARG A 67 27.81 3.46 -7.30
CA ARG A 67 29.11 3.99 -6.83
C ARG A 67 29.00 5.27 -6.01
N ASP A 68 28.15 6.20 -6.43
CA ASP A 68 28.10 7.56 -5.87
C ASP A 68 26.86 7.77 -4.97
N LEU A 69 26.33 6.69 -4.36
CA LEU A 69 25.18 6.78 -3.46
C LEU A 69 25.58 7.26 -2.07
N GLU A 70 24.70 8.03 -1.41
CA GLU A 70 24.83 8.36 0.01
C GLU A 70 23.96 7.47 0.90
N GLY A 71 22.97 6.80 0.31
CA GLY A 71 22.08 5.90 1.02
C GLY A 71 21.17 5.14 0.07
N PHE A 72 20.59 4.07 0.59
CA PHE A 72 19.75 3.17 -0.20
C PHE A 72 18.51 2.76 0.59
N VAL A 73 17.35 2.77 -0.06
CA VAL A 73 16.10 2.20 0.47
C VAL A 73 15.44 1.33 -0.59
N CYS A 74 14.97 0.14 -0.19
CA CYS A 74 14.12 -0.70 -1.03
C CYS A 74 12.88 -1.15 -0.27
N ILE A 75 11.73 -1.07 -0.93
CA ILE A 75 10.49 -1.70 -0.48
C ILE A 75 10.28 -2.99 -1.28
N ALA A 76 10.17 -4.11 -0.58
CA ALA A 76 9.78 -5.40 -1.14
C ALA A 76 8.55 -5.91 -0.41
N GLY A 77 7.41 -5.95 -1.12
CA GLY A 77 6.10 -6.19 -0.49
C GLY A 77 5.36 -7.43 -0.98
N ALA A 78 5.91 -8.26 -1.88
CA ALA A 78 5.19 -9.44 -2.35
C ALA A 78 5.11 -10.55 -1.29
N VAL A 79 3.92 -10.76 -0.74
CA VAL A 79 3.62 -11.82 0.23
C VAL A 79 2.65 -12.85 -0.32
N VAL A 80 1.91 -12.50 -1.38
CA VAL A 80 0.94 -13.38 -2.04
C VAL A 80 1.52 -13.93 -3.35
N PRO A 81 1.31 -15.22 -3.68
CA PRO A 81 1.65 -15.73 -5.00
C PRO A 81 0.74 -15.10 -6.06
N GLY A 82 1.29 -14.20 -6.88
CA GLY A 82 0.56 -13.52 -7.94
C GLY A 82 1.01 -13.92 -9.35
N ARG A 83 0.10 -13.82 -10.31
CA ARG A 83 0.45 -13.67 -11.73
C ARG A 83 0.23 -12.21 -12.09
N TYR A 84 1.30 -11.57 -12.54
CA TYR A 84 1.29 -10.15 -12.86
C TYR A 84 1.31 -9.94 -14.37
N ILE A 85 0.55 -8.96 -14.84
CA ILE A 85 0.36 -8.73 -16.28
C ILE A 85 1.55 -7.99 -16.90
N ARG A 86 2.21 -7.08 -16.16
CA ARG A 86 3.30 -6.23 -16.68
C ARG A 86 4.61 -6.40 -15.92
N GLY A 87 4.65 -5.96 -14.68
CA GLY A 87 5.84 -6.03 -13.82
C GLY A 87 5.77 -7.20 -12.85
N THR A 88 6.90 -7.63 -12.30
CA THR A 88 6.91 -8.61 -11.20
C THR A 88 7.63 -8.02 -9.99
N PRO A 89 7.15 -8.23 -8.75
CA PRO A 89 7.87 -7.78 -7.57
C PRO A 89 9.30 -8.33 -7.50
N ILE A 90 10.16 -7.61 -6.79
CA ILE A 90 11.54 -8.03 -6.58
C ILE A 90 11.59 -9.37 -5.83
N SER A 91 12.34 -10.32 -6.38
CA SER A 91 12.52 -11.62 -5.72
C SER A 91 13.53 -11.54 -4.58
N ARG A 92 13.47 -12.53 -3.66
CA ARG A 92 14.50 -12.69 -2.61
C ARG A 92 15.91 -12.86 -3.20
N ARG A 93 16.01 -13.49 -4.37
CA ARG A 93 17.28 -13.69 -5.09
C ARG A 93 17.84 -12.35 -5.57
N GLU A 94 17.04 -11.59 -6.32
CA GLU A 94 17.42 -10.24 -6.80
C GLU A 94 17.77 -9.32 -5.62
N SER A 95 16.99 -9.37 -4.54
CA SER A 95 17.28 -8.61 -3.32
C SER A 95 18.64 -8.97 -2.74
N THR A 96 19.00 -10.26 -2.73
CA THR A 96 20.30 -10.72 -2.23
C THR A 96 21.46 -10.30 -3.14
N GLU A 97 21.27 -10.36 -4.45
CA GLU A 97 22.26 -9.90 -5.44
C GLU A 97 22.48 -8.38 -5.32
N LEU A 98 21.40 -7.61 -5.25
CA LEU A 98 21.45 -6.16 -5.04
C LEU A 98 22.14 -5.78 -3.73
N ILE A 99 21.79 -6.43 -2.63
CA ILE A 99 22.43 -6.18 -1.33
C ILE A 99 23.93 -6.46 -1.37
N ARG A 100 24.41 -7.39 -2.21
CA ARG A 100 25.85 -7.67 -2.35
C ARG A 100 26.58 -6.58 -3.13
N SER A 101 25.93 -5.93 -4.09
CA SER A 101 26.54 -4.89 -4.94
C SER A 101 26.53 -3.48 -4.33
N LEU A 102 25.72 -3.22 -3.31
CA LEU A 102 25.68 -1.89 -2.65
C LEU A 102 27.04 -1.49 -2.02
N PRO A 103 27.41 -0.19 -1.97
CA PRO A 103 28.63 0.32 -1.31
C PRO A 103 28.68 0.10 0.21
N ARG A 104 29.80 -0.36 0.77
CA ARG A 104 29.88 -0.85 2.16
C ARG A 104 29.77 0.24 3.24
N ASP A 105 29.91 1.48 2.86
CA ASP A 105 30.00 2.67 3.70
C ASP A 105 28.68 3.46 3.80
N ILE A 106 27.68 3.13 2.98
CA ILE A 106 26.40 3.86 2.96
C ILE A 106 25.35 3.17 3.83
N PRO A 107 24.42 3.89 4.48
CA PRO A 107 23.23 3.28 5.07
C PRO A 107 22.35 2.59 4.02
N ALA A 108 21.93 1.36 4.30
CA ALA A 108 20.97 0.63 3.46
C ALA A 108 19.76 0.17 4.29
N LEU A 109 18.56 0.41 3.79
CA LEU A 109 17.30 0.01 4.41
C LEU A 109 16.50 -0.88 3.45
N PHE A 110 16.08 -2.04 3.92
CA PHE A 110 15.12 -2.89 3.21
C PHE A 110 13.88 -3.05 4.08
N GLY A 111 12.71 -2.80 3.51
CA GLY A 111 11.43 -2.88 4.19
C GLY A 111 10.33 -3.48 3.34
N GLY A 112 9.10 -3.41 3.83
CA GLY A 112 7.93 -4.08 3.25
C GLY A 112 7.71 -5.48 3.84
N TRP A 113 6.53 -6.04 3.60
CA TRP A 113 6.11 -7.27 4.26
C TRP A 113 6.85 -8.52 3.77
N ALA A 114 7.37 -8.52 2.54
CA ALA A 114 8.19 -9.63 2.05
C ALA A 114 9.45 -9.77 2.89
N VAL A 115 10.09 -8.66 3.28
CA VAL A 115 11.29 -8.67 4.15
C VAL A 115 10.98 -9.29 5.51
N ARG A 116 9.82 -8.99 6.09
CA ARG A 116 9.37 -9.63 7.34
C ARG A 116 9.21 -11.14 7.18
N GLY A 117 8.59 -11.59 6.09
CA GLY A 117 8.42 -13.01 5.77
C GLY A 117 9.75 -13.72 5.53
N TRP A 118 10.63 -13.14 4.71
CA TRP A 118 11.96 -13.71 4.41
C TRP A 118 12.81 -13.82 5.66
N LYS A 119 12.79 -12.82 6.55
CA LYS A 119 13.51 -12.87 7.83
C LYS A 119 13.01 -14.00 8.72
N GLN A 120 11.70 -14.24 8.79
CA GLN A 120 11.12 -15.38 9.50
C GLN A 120 11.55 -16.73 8.91
N GLN A 121 11.82 -16.77 7.60
CA GLN A 121 12.36 -17.92 6.89
C GLN A 121 13.90 -18.02 6.95
N GLY A 122 14.56 -17.21 7.79
CA GLY A 122 16.01 -17.25 8.00
C GLY A 122 16.84 -16.43 7.01
N TRP A 123 16.24 -15.55 6.22
CA TRP A 123 16.98 -14.65 5.34
C TRP A 123 17.67 -13.54 6.15
N LEU A 124 18.99 -13.65 6.27
CA LEU A 124 19.86 -12.73 7.00
C LEU A 124 21.12 -12.44 6.17
N PRO A 125 21.04 -11.55 5.16
CA PRO A 125 22.22 -11.10 4.44
C PRO A 125 23.27 -10.51 5.40
N LEU A 126 24.49 -11.03 5.34
CA LEU A 126 25.60 -10.62 6.21
C LEU A 126 26.17 -9.28 5.73
N ARG A 127 25.65 -8.18 6.28
CA ARG A 127 26.07 -6.81 5.96
C ARG A 127 25.83 -5.88 7.15
N SER A 128 26.87 -5.17 7.59
CA SER A 128 26.84 -4.34 8.81
C SER A 128 26.03 -3.05 8.67
N ASN A 129 26.01 -2.46 7.48
CA ASN A 129 25.31 -1.21 7.15
C ASN A 129 23.89 -1.42 6.61
N LEU A 130 23.37 -2.65 6.66
CA LEU A 130 22.03 -3.00 6.23
C LEU A 130 21.07 -3.12 7.42
N PHE A 131 19.94 -2.45 7.32
CA PHE A 131 18.83 -2.62 8.24
C PHE A 131 17.62 -3.24 7.53
N LEU A 132 17.11 -4.36 8.08
CA LEU A 132 15.89 -5.01 7.61
C LEU A 132 14.72 -4.58 8.49
N ALA A 133 13.96 -3.58 8.05
CA ALA A 133 12.76 -3.12 8.74
C ALA A 133 11.67 -4.20 8.74
N VAL A 134 11.07 -4.43 9.92
CA VAL A 134 9.94 -5.36 10.11
C VAL A 134 8.73 -4.66 10.76
N GLN A 135 8.78 -3.33 10.81
CA GLN A 135 7.70 -2.40 11.18
C GLN A 135 7.63 -1.34 10.07
N ASP A 136 7.12 -0.15 10.36
CA ASP A 136 6.95 0.92 9.38
C ASP A 136 8.33 1.41 8.87
N THR A 137 8.56 1.21 7.58
CA THR A 137 9.86 1.47 6.94
C THR A 137 10.18 2.97 6.92
N ASP A 138 9.18 3.78 6.60
CA ASP A 138 9.13 5.23 6.68
C ASP A 138 9.51 5.75 8.08
N ALA A 139 8.83 5.29 9.14
CA ALA A 139 9.14 5.74 10.51
C ALA A 139 10.53 5.29 10.97
N THR A 140 10.95 4.11 10.54
CA THR A 140 12.30 3.57 10.82
C THR A 140 13.37 4.44 10.12
N LEU A 141 13.16 4.80 8.86
CA LEU A 141 14.03 5.70 8.10
C LEU A 141 14.10 7.08 8.75
N HIS A 142 12.96 7.68 9.09
CA HIS A 142 12.92 8.99 9.74
C HIS A 142 13.72 9.00 11.04
N ARG A 143 13.63 7.93 11.85
CA ARG A 143 14.41 7.81 13.09
C ARG A 143 15.91 7.75 12.81
N PHE A 144 16.32 6.98 11.80
CA PHE A 144 17.73 6.90 11.43
C PHE A 144 18.25 8.26 10.97
N LEU A 145 17.56 8.94 10.05
CA LEU A 145 17.96 10.25 9.54
C LEU A 145 18.10 11.31 10.66
N LYS A 146 17.24 11.27 11.68
CA LYS A 146 17.34 12.18 12.84
C LYS A 146 18.48 11.88 13.81
N THR A 147 19.00 10.66 13.85
CA THR A 147 19.81 10.20 15.01
C THR A 147 21.05 9.41 14.65
N GLY A 148 21.24 9.06 13.38
CA GLY A 148 22.29 8.15 12.91
C GLY A 148 22.14 6.70 13.37
N THR A 149 21.03 6.34 14.04
CA THR A 149 20.86 4.99 14.63
C THR A 149 19.58 4.31 14.15
N TRP A 150 19.74 3.08 13.66
CA TRP A 150 18.61 2.27 13.23
C TRP A 150 17.82 1.73 14.43
N LYS A 151 16.50 1.86 14.37
CA LYS A 151 15.58 1.23 15.32
C LYS A 151 14.21 1.07 14.68
N HIS A 152 13.60 -0.10 14.84
CA HIS A 152 12.22 -0.31 14.41
C HIS A 152 11.30 0.72 15.07
N LYS A 153 10.47 1.35 14.25
CA LYS A 153 9.47 2.32 14.68
C LYS A 153 8.13 2.06 14.00
N ARG A 154 7.08 2.48 14.69
CA ARG A 154 5.75 2.68 14.11
C ARG A 154 5.51 4.18 13.95
N ARG A 155 4.83 4.57 12.88
CA ARG A 155 4.44 5.96 12.63
C ARG A 155 3.35 6.41 13.59
N THR A 156 3.33 7.71 13.89
CA THR A 156 2.16 8.36 14.53
C THR A 156 1.16 8.78 13.46
N SER A 157 -0.06 9.18 13.85
CA SER A 157 -1.05 9.70 12.92
C SER A 157 -0.57 10.95 12.19
N GLU A 158 0.13 11.86 12.90
CA GLU A 158 0.67 13.09 12.32
C GLU A 158 1.76 12.78 11.28
N GLN A 159 2.64 11.80 11.59
CA GLN A 159 3.65 11.33 10.66
C GLN A 159 3.02 10.71 9.42
N TRP A 160 1.97 9.91 9.59
CA TRP A 160 1.26 9.29 8.49
C TRP A 160 0.65 10.33 7.55
N THR A 161 -0.11 11.30 8.07
CA THR A 161 -0.68 12.38 7.25
C THR A 161 0.40 13.17 6.52
N MET A 162 1.46 13.57 7.22
CA MET A 162 2.56 14.34 6.64
C MET A 162 3.25 13.59 5.49
N TRP A 163 3.63 12.32 5.70
CA TRP A 163 4.36 11.55 4.69
C TRP A 163 3.47 11.08 3.55
N ALA A 164 2.16 10.94 3.78
CA ALA A 164 1.20 10.73 2.70
C ALA A 164 1.10 11.95 1.78
N HIS A 165 0.97 13.16 2.36
CA HIS A 165 0.91 14.42 1.59
C HIS A 165 2.21 14.70 0.84
N LEU A 166 3.36 14.59 1.50
CA LEU A 166 4.66 14.75 0.84
C LEU A 166 4.91 13.67 -0.20
N GLY A 167 4.51 12.42 0.10
CA GLY A 167 4.60 11.29 -0.82
C GLY A 167 3.80 11.49 -2.11
N ALA A 168 2.64 12.14 -2.03
CA ALA A 168 1.78 12.47 -3.17
C ALA A 168 2.46 13.39 -4.20
N GLN A 169 3.38 14.23 -3.75
CA GLN A 169 4.12 15.19 -4.58
C GLN A 169 5.58 14.76 -4.85
N SER A 170 5.94 13.57 -4.38
CA SER A 170 7.33 13.10 -4.40
C SER A 170 7.74 12.54 -5.77
N LYS A 171 9.05 12.28 -5.94
CA LYS A 171 9.58 11.66 -7.16
C LYS A 171 8.99 10.27 -7.46
N ALA A 172 8.42 9.57 -6.47
CA ALA A 172 7.73 8.29 -6.71
C ALA A 172 6.47 8.46 -7.57
N VAL A 173 5.84 9.64 -7.55
CA VAL A 173 4.70 9.96 -8.40
C VAL A 173 5.19 10.67 -9.66
N LEU A 174 5.89 11.79 -9.50
CA LEU A 174 6.30 12.68 -10.60
C LEU A 174 7.22 12.01 -11.64
N LYS A 175 7.98 10.99 -11.24
CA LYS A 175 8.89 10.24 -12.11
C LYS A 175 8.42 8.80 -12.35
N HIS A 176 7.19 8.46 -11.97
CA HIS A 176 6.66 7.12 -12.19
C HIS A 176 6.51 6.85 -13.71
N PRO A 177 6.98 5.71 -14.23
CA PRO A 177 6.91 5.43 -15.67
C PRO A 177 5.48 5.41 -16.21
N ASP A 178 4.50 4.98 -15.41
CA ASP A 178 3.09 4.95 -15.81
C ASP A 178 2.34 6.28 -15.65
N LEU A 179 2.94 7.37 -15.12
CA LEU A 179 2.27 8.67 -15.01
C LEU A 179 1.94 9.26 -16.40
N GLY A 180 2.82 9.01 -17.38
CA GLY A 180 2.74 9.59 -18.72
C GLY A 180 3.24 11.03 -18.76
N THR A 181 2.81 11.77 -19.78
CA THR A 181 3.12 13.20 -19.98
C THR A 181 1.85 14.05 -19.84
N GLU A 182 2.00 15.38 -19.90
CA GLU A 182 0.84 16.29 -19.89
C GLU A 182 -0.06 16.07 -21.11
N GLU A 183 0.52 15.79 -22.28
CA GLU A 183 -0.22 15.54 -23.53
C GLU A 183 -0.78 14.12 -23.59
N LYS A 184 -0.13 13.16 -22.93
CA LYS A 184 -0.53 11.75 -22.93
C LYS A 184 -0.43 11.19 -21.51
N ARG A 185 -1.52 11.33 -20.77
CA ARG A 185 -1.68 10.73 -19.45
C ARG A 185 -1.54 9.21 -19.54
N GLY A 186 -0.77 8.66 -18.61
CA GLY A 186 -0.53 7.22 -18.51
C GLY A 186 -1.52 6.54 -17.56
N PRO A 187 -1.46 5.21 -17.45
CA PRO A 187 -2.43 4.42 -16.68
C PRO A 187 -2.16 4.40 -15.17
N LEU A 188 -1.27 5.26 -14.64
CA LEU A 188 -0.89 5.23 -13.23
C LEU A 188 -2.10 5.30 -12.32
N THR A 189 -2.29 4.26 -11.52
CA THR A 189 -3.29 4.21 -10.46
C THR A 189 -2.62 4.45 -9.13
N TYR A 190 -3.02 5.54 -8.48
CA TYR A 190 -2.52 5.95 -7.18
C TYR A 190 -3.25 5.16 -6.09
N GLU A 191 -2.50 4.34 -5.36
CA GLU A 191 -3.04 3.53 -4.27
C GLU A 191 -3.10 4.35 -2.97
N VAL A 192 -4.26 4.42 -2.33
CA VAL A 192 -4.48 5.26 -1.13
C VAL A 192 -4.73 4.35 0.07
N GLU A 193 -3.81 4.31 1.02
CA GLU A 193 -4.05 3.63 2.31
C GLU A 193 -5.10 4.41 3.09
N VAL A 194 -6.32 3.88 3.17
CA VAL A 194 -7.42 4.53 3.92
C VAL A 194 -7.36 4.20 5.40
N TYR A 195 -7.00 2.96 5.73
CA TYR A 195 -6.74 2.52 7.10
C TYR A 195 -5.76 1.36 7.12
N GLN A 196 -5.22 1.06 8.30
CA GLN A 196 -4.30 -0.05 8.51
C GLN A 196 -4.89 -1.07 9.48
N GLY A 197 -4.80 -2.36 9.14
CA GLY A 197 -5.20 -3.47 9.99
C GLY A 197 -6.54 -4.07 9.58
N CYS A 198 -7.12 -4.92 10.41
CA CYS A 198 -8.38 -5.60 10.11
C CYS A 198 -9.29 -5.60 11.34
N VAL A 199 -10.59 -5.37 11.17
CA VAL A 199 -11.56 -5.44 12.28
C VAL A 199 -11.58 -6.81 12.96
N ARG A 200 -11.20 -7.86 12.25
CA ARG A 200 -11.05 -9.22 12.80
C ARG A 200 -9.72 -9.41 13.54
N PHE A 201 -9.05 -8.35 14.02
CA PHE A 201 -7.70 -8.43 14.64
C PHE A 201 -7.60 -9.43 15.81
N LYS A 202 -8.68 -9.65 16.57
CA LYS A 202 -8.69 -10.63 17.68
C LYS A 202 -8.66 -12.09 17.20
N ARG A 203 -9.34 -12.39 16.09
CA ARG A 203 -9.48 -13.74 15.52
C ARG A 203 -9.67 -13.64 14.01
N GLY A 204 -8.64 -13.19 13.31
CA GLY A 204 -8.66 -13.05 11.86
C GLY A 204 -8.32 -14.37 11.15
N CYS A 205 -8.47 -14.39 9.83
CA CYS A 205 -8.09 -15.56 9.02
C CYS A 205 -6.65 -15.97 9.34
N LYS A 206 -6.41 -17.25 9.64
CA LYS A 206 -5.12 -17.75 10.15
C LYS A 206 -3.93 -17.43 9.23
N PHE A 207 -4.16 -17.43 7.93
CA PHE A 207 -3.15 -17.17 6.90
C PHE A 207 -2.88 -15.67 6.68
N CYS A 208 -3.77 -14.79 7.14
CA CYS A 208 -3.73 -13.37 6.80
C CYS A 208 -2.70 -12.60 7.64
N ILE A 209 -2.07 -11.61 7.00
CA ILE A 209 -1.11 -10.71 7.66
C ILE A 209 -1.79 -9.52 8.35
N GLU A 210 -2.97 -9.12 7.89
CA GLU A 210 -3.65 -7.90 8.34
C GLU A 210 -4.02 -7.89 9.84
N PRO A 211 -4.52 -8.99 10.44
CA PRO A 211 -4.74 -9.06 11.88
C PRO A 211 -3.47 -8.83 12.71
N LYS A 212 -2.28 -9.12 12.14
CA LYS A 212 -0.99 -8.93 12.82
C LYS A 212 -0.55 -7.47 12.87
N LYS A 213 -1.23 -6.56 12.17
CA LYS A 213 -0.99 -5.11 12.22
C LYS A 213 -1.52 -4.50 13.52
N GLY A 214 -2.57 -5.11 14.09
CA GLY A 214 -3.16 -4.75 15.38
C GLY A 214 -4.61 -4.27 15.23
N ILE A 215 -5.09 -3.52 16.23
CA ILE A 215 -6.38 -2.83 16.16
C ILE A 215 -6.35 -1.88 14.96
N PRO A 216 -7.41 -1.82 14.13
CA PRO A 216 -7.47 -0.89 13.01
C PRO A 216 -7.19 0.56 13.42
N ILE A 217 -6.42 1.25 12.58
CA ILE A 217 -6.14 2.68 12.72
C ILE A 217 -6.58 3.36 11.42
N TRP A 218 -7.44 4.35 11.55
CA TRP A 218 -8.10 5.04 10.45
C TRP A 218 -7.41 6.37 10.15
N ARG A 219 -7.38 6.75 8.88
CA ARG A 219 -7.18 8.14 8.48
C ARG A 219 -8.52 8.84 8.42
N THR A 220 -8.52 10.17 8.39
CA THR A 220 -9.76 10.95 8.25
C THR A 220 -10.10 11.12 6.76
N PRO A 221 -11.39 11.26 6.40
CA PRO A 221 -11.79 11.61 5.03
C PRO A 221 -11.06 12.85 4.50
N GLU A 222 -10.93 13.91 5.31
CA GLU A 222 -10.30 15.16 4.94
C GLU A 222 -8.83 14.99 4.59
N ASP A 223 -8.09 14.23 5.41
CA ASP A 223 -6.67 13.97 5.16
C ASP A 223 -6.45 13.20 3.86
N ILE A 224 -7.34 12.26 3.56
CA ILE A 224 -7.27 11.44 2.34
C ILE A 224 -7.63 12.28 1.11
N ILE A 225 -8.72 13.05 1.17
CA ILE A 225 -9.13 13.96 0.09
C ILE A 225 -8.00 14.94 -0.22
N GLN A 226 -7.37 15.50 0.81
CA GLN A 226 -6.23 16.40 0.62
C GLN A 226 -5.02 15.69 0.00
N GLU A 227 -4.73 14.44 0.39
CA GLU A 227 -3.67 13.66 -0.27
C GLU A 227 -3.95 13.46 -1.76
N VAL A 228 -5.17 13.05 -2.12
CA VAL A 228 -5.55 12.79 -3.50
C VAL A 228 -5.51 14.07 -4.33
N LYS A 229 -5.95 15.21 -3.76
CA LYS A 229 -5.82 16.52 -4.40
C LYS A 229 -4.36 16.86 -4.74
N LEU A 230 -3.43 16.62 -3.81
CA LEU A 230 -2.00 16.83 -4.05
C LEU A 230 -1.43 15.87 -5.11
N ALA A 231 -1.94 14.63 -5.18
CA ALA A 231 -1.60 13.68 -6.23
C ALA A 231 -2.13 14.14 -7.61
N HIS A 232 -3.35 14.70 -7.66
CA HIS A 232 -3.89 15.32 -8.87
C HIS A 232 -3.08 16.53 -9.33
N ASP A 233 -2.60 17.36 -8.40
CA ASP A 233 -1.67 18.46 -8.71
C ASP A 233 -0.36 17.94 -9.31
N SER A 234 0.00 16.68 -9.01
CA SER A 234 1.15 15.97 -9.59
C SER A 234 0.82 15.20 -10.88
N GLY A 235 -0.40 15.35 -11.41
CA GLY A 235 -0.83 14.79 -12.70
C GLY A 235 -1.50 13.41 -12.64
N VAL A 236 -1.71 12.84 -11.45
CA VAL A 236 -2.47 11.59 -11.28
C VAL A 236 -3.92 11.79 -11.69
N GLN A 237 -4.54 10.79 -12.31
CA GLN A 237 -5.96 10.79 -12.67
C GLN A 237 -6.74 9.58 -12.15
N HIS A 238 -6.05 8.50 -11.79
CA HIS A 238 -6.68 7.26 -11.39
C HIS A 238 -6.31 6.96 -9.95
N VAL A 239 -7.31 6.63 -9.14
CA VAL A 239 -7.18 6.40 -7.71
C VAL A 239 -7.86 5.08 -7.37
N ARG A 240 -7.19 4.29 -6.53
CA ARG A 240 -7.79 3.15 -5.86
C ARG A 240 -7.68 3.37 -4.35
N LEU A 241 -8.81 3.23 -3.67
CA LEU A 241 -8.84 3.18 -2.21
C LEU A 241 -8.42 1.77 -1.78
N GLY A 242 -7.22 1.67 -1.23
CA GLY A 242 -6.66 0.44 -0.68
C GLY A 242 -6.20 0.65 0.75
N GLY A 243 -5.28 -0.20 1.20
CA GLY A 243 -4.97 -0.43 2.63
C GLY A 243 -6.12 -1.04 3.43
N MET A 244 -7.34 -0.95 2.92
CA MET A 244 -8.56 -1.39 3.56
C MET A 244 -8.82 -2.87 3.36
N THR A 245 -8.92 -3.59 4.47
CA THR A 245 -9.30 -5.01 4.45
C THR A 245 -10.78 -5.24 4.17
N ASP A 246 -11.57 -4.18 4.30
CA ASP A 246 -13.01 -4.16 4.14
C ASP A 246 -13.49 -2.70 4.12
N THR A 247 -14.10 -2.30 3.01
CA THR A 247 -14.65 -0.96 2.78
C THR A 247 -15.81 -0.64 3.75
N TYR A 248 -16.61 -1.65 4.11
CA TYR A 248 -17.82 -1.47 4.93
C TYR A 248 -17.51 -1.20 6.39
N THR A 249 -16.27 -1.46 6.82
CA THR A 249 -15.85 -1.22 8.20
C THR A 249 -15.02 0.03 8.39
N TYR A 250 -14.88 0.87 7.36
CA TYR A 250 -14.19 2.15 7.50
C TYR A 250 -14.87 3.00 8.58
N MET A 251 -14.15 3.21 9.70
CA MET A 251 -14.65 3.92 10.89
C MET A 251 -15.94 3.34 11.50
N ALA A 252 -16.10 2.01 11.41
CA ALA A 252 -17.22 1.29 12.02
C ALA A 252 -17.25 1.41 13.56
N GLU A 253 -18.44 1.25 14.12
CA GLU A 253 -18.67 1.26 15.56
C GLU A 253 -18.46 -0.12 16.19
N GLY A 254 -18.03 -0.15 17.45
CA GLY A 254 -17.86 -1.41 18.19
C GLY A 254 -16.69 -2.29 17.73
N VAL A 255 -15.73 -1.76 16.96
CA VAL A 255 -14.56 -2.52 16.43
C VAL A 255 -13.80 -3.30 17.51
N LYS A 256 -13.74 -2.79 18.73
CA LYS A 256 -13.04 -3.45 19.84
C LYS A 256 -13.90 -4.45 20.58
N ASP A 257 -15.21 -4.40 20.46
CA ASP A 257 -16.15 -5.06 21.38
C ASP A 257 -17.01 -6.11 20.68
N LEU A 258 -17.36 -5.86 19.42
CA LEU A 258 -18.22 -6.71 18.60
C LEU A 258 -17.40 -7.64 17.70
N GLU A 259 -17.93 -8.84 17.46
CA GLU A 259 -17.41 -9.74 16.42
C GLU A 259 -17.69 -9.21 15.01
N TYR A 260 -18.87 -8.63 14.84
CA TYR A 260 -19.31 -7.92 13.64
C TYR A 260 -19.53 -6.45 13.99
N PRO A 261 -18.51 -5.58 13.81
CA PRO A 261 -18.66 -4.15 14.00
C PRO A 261 -19.77 -3.58 13.10
N ILE A 262 -20.42 -2.53 13.58
CA ILE A 262 -21.56 -1.92 12.89
C ILE A 262 -21.01 -0.93 11.86
N PRO A 263 -21.26 -1.12 10.55
CA PRO A 263 -20.85 -0.17 9.52
C PRO A 263 -21.37 1.24 9.80
N ASN A 264 -20.53 2.23 9.56
CA ASN A 264 -20.90 3.63 9.61
C ASN A 264 -20.87 4.22 8.19
N PRO A 265 -22.03 4.51 7.57
CA PRO A 265 -22.07 5.00 6.19
C PRO A 265 -21.46 6.40 5.98
N GLU A 266 -21.50 7.28 6.99
CA GLU A 266 -21.16 8.69 6.82
C GLU A 266 -19.70 8.95 6.43
N PRO A 267 -18.69 8.32 7.08
CA PRO A 267 -17.28 8.57 6.75
C PRO A 267 -16.89 8.14 5.32
N ILE A 268 -17.37 6.99 4.86
CA ILE A 268 -17.07 6.51 3.51
C ILE A 268 -17.82 7.34 2.46
N ALA A 269 -19.05 7.76 2.73
CA ALA A 269 -19.79 8.65 1.84
C ALA A 269 -19.09 10.01 1.72
N LYS A 270 -18.68 10.61 2.84
CA LYS A 270 -17.93 11.86 2.86
C LYS A 270 -16.64 11.76 2.05
N LEU A 271 -15.90 10.66 2.23
CA LEU A 271 -14.67 10.40 1.48
C LEU A 271 -14.95 10.31 -0.03
N LEU A 272 -15.88 9.45 -0.44
CA LEU A 272 -16.14 9.18 -1.85
C LEU A 272 -16.72 10.38 -2.60
N HIS A 273 -17.70 11.08 -2.01
CA HIS A 273 -18.23 12.29 -2.60
C HIS A 273 -17.18 13.40 -2.63
N GLY A 274 -16.40 13.58 -1.56
CA GLY A 274 -15.34 14.58 -1.52
C GLY A 274 -14.23 14.34 -2.55
N LEU A 275 -13.89 13.07 -2.84
CA LEU A 275 -12.98 12.73 -3.94
C LEU A 275 -13.57 13.09 -5.30
N ARG A 276 -14.89 12.92 -5.49
CA ARG A 276 -15.60 13.26 -6.73
C ARG A 276 -15.81 14.76 -6.96
N GLU A 277 -15.56 15.61 -5.97
CA GLU A 277 -15.56 17.07 -6.16
C GLU A 277 -14.40 17.54 -7.06
N ASP A 278 -13.33 16.74 -7.20
CA ASP A 278 -12.23 17.03 -8.13
C ASP A 278 -12.50 16.41 -9.50
N GLU A 279 -12.86 17.24 -10.48
CA GLU A 279 -13.17 16.82 -11.86
C GLU A 279 -11.99 16.13 -12.57
N ARG A 280 -10.76 16.25 -12.05
CA ARG A 280 -9.57 15.57 -12.61
C ARG A 280 -9.57 14.07 -12.31
N LEU A 281 -10.40 13.61 -11.38
CA LEU A 281 -10.51 12.19 -11.01
C LEU A 281 -11.25 11.39 -12.09
N GLY A 282 -10.50 10.64 -12.88
CA GLY A 282 -11.05 9.77 -13.93
C GLY A 282 -11.56 8.44 -13.37
N ILE A 283 -10.64 7.62 -12.84
CA ILE A 283 -10.99 6.29 -12.30
C ILE A 283 -10.94 6.36 -10.78
N LEU A 284 -12.04 5.98 -10.14
CA LEU A 284 -12.10 5.77 -8.69
C LEU A 284 -12.60 4.36 -8.41
N HIS A 285 -11.72 3.52 -7.88
CA HIS A 285 -12.04 2.16 -7.45
C HIS A 285 -11.84 1.99 -5.95
N THR A 286 -12.46 0.97 -5.40
CA THR A 286 -12.20 0.48 -4.04
C THR A 286 -11.58 -0.92 -4.09
N ASP A 287 -11.32 -1.49 -2.93
CA ASP A 287 -10.71 -2.81 -2.78
C ASP A 287 -11.72 -3.87 -2.32
N ASN A 288 -11.67 -4.21 -1.03
CA ASN A 288 -12.29 -5.41 -0.48
C ASN A 288 -13.60 -5.08 0.24
N GLY A 289 -14.47 -6.08 0.32
CA GLY A 289 -15.63 -6.09 1.20
C GLY A 289 -15.67 -7.36 2.03
N ASN A 290 -16.10 -7.28 3.28
CA ASN A 290 -16.29 -8.44 4.13
C ASN A 290 -17.75 -8.92 4.09
N PRO A 291 -18.05 -10.09 3.51
CA PRO A 291 -19.42 -10.55 3.35
C PRO A 291 -20.15 -10.78 4.68
N SER A 292 -19.43 -11.15 5.74
CA SER A 292 -20.08 -11.33 7.05
C SER A 292 -20.50 -10.00 7.67
N ILE A 293 -19.72 -8.94 7.52
CA ILE A 293 -20.13 -7.61 7.99
C ILE A 293 -21.40 -7.17 7.27
N ILE A 294 -21.44 -7.34 5.95
CA ILE A 294 -22.58 -6.98 5.12
C ILE A 294 -23.84 -7.77 5.55
N ALA A 295 -23.70 -9.09 5.70
CA ALA A 295 -24.81 -9.96 6.03
C ALA A 295 -25.39 -9.68 7.43
N GLU A 296 -24.55 -9.38 8.41
CA GLU A 296 -24.98 -9.10 9.79
C GLU A 296 -25.47 -7.66 9.99
N ASN A 297 -25.18 -6.75 9.05
CA ASN A 297 -25.55 -5.34 9.14
C ASN A 297 -26.14 -4.81 7.82
N MET A 298 -27.29 -5.36 7.42
CA MET A 298 -27.86 -5.13 6.09
C MET A 298 -28.24 -3.67 5.82
N GLU A 299 -28.93 -3.00 6.75
CA GLU A 299 -29.40 -1.62 6.56
C GLU A 299 -28.25 -0.62 6.28
N PRO A 300 -27.23 -0.47 7.15
CA PRO A 300 -26.13 0.45 6.86
C PRO A 300 -25.28 -0.02 5.67
N SER A 301 -25.24 -1.33 5.39
CA SER A 301 -24.55 -1.84 4.20
C SER A 301 -25.27 -1.42 2.91
N ILE A 302 -26.60 -1.38 2.87
CA ILE A 302 -27.36 -0.87 1.72
C ILE A 302 -26.98 0.59 1.43
N GLU A 303 -26.86 1.42 2.46
CA GLU A 303 -26.46 2.82 2.32
C GLU A 303 -25.06 2.93 1.72
N ILE A 304 -24.10 2.20 2.28
CA ILE A 304 -22.72 2.16 1.75
C ILE A 304 -22.70 1.67 0.31
N THR A 305 -23.40 0.58 -0.03
CA THR A 305 -23.44 0.03 -1.40
C THR A 305 -23.99 1.05 -2.39
N LYS A 306 -25.06 1.78 -2.04
CA LYS A 306 -25.60 2.84 -2.91
C LYS A 306 -24.59 3.95 -3.12
N THR A 307 -23.92 4.41 -2.07
CA THR A 307 -22.87 5.43 -2.22
C THR A 307 -21.70 4.92 -3.08
N LEU A 308 -21.29 3.66 -2.94
CA LEU A 308 -20.27 3.06 -3.80
C LEU A 308 -20.71 3.07 -5.27
N VAL A 309 -21.96 2.70 -5.57
CA VAL A 309 -22.48 2.69 -6.95
C VAL A 309 -22.59 4.10 -7.52
N GLU A 310 -22.98 5.08 -6.72
CA GLU A 310 -23.10 6.48 -7.13
C GLU A 310 -21.74 7.13 -7.42
N THR A 311 -20.67 6.65 -6.78
CA THR A 311 -19.38 7.35 -6.77
C THR A 311 -18.23 6.57 -7.39
N LEU A 312 -18.22 5.25 -7.46
CA LEU A 312 -17.15 4.50 -8.10
C LEU A 312 -17.26 4.56 -9.63
N SER A 313 -16.14 4.41 -10.33
CA SER A 313 -16.14 4.39 -11.80
C SER A 313 -16.58 3.03 -12.34
N ASP A 314 -17.11 3.01 -13.56
CA ASP A 314 -17.44 1.78 -14.29
C ASP A 314 -16.26 0.79 -14.29
N GLY A 315 -16.57 -0.48 -14.03
CA GLY A 315 -15.56 -1.53 -13.91
C GLY A 315 -14.93 -1.64 -12.52
N ALA A 316 -15.39 -0.85 -11.54
CA ALA A 316 -15.07 -1.09 -10.14
C ALA A 316 -15.50 -2.49 -9.71
N VAL A 317 -14.62 -3.17 -8.98
CA VAL A 317 -14.85 -4.53 -8.47
C VAL A 317 -14.74 -4.48 -6.96
N LEU A 318 -15.76 -5.01 -6.28
CA LEU A 318 -15.72 -5.26 -4.85
C LEU A 318 -15.35 -6.73 -4.62
N SER A 319 -14.15 -6.97 -4.09
CA SER A 319 -13.64 -8.33 -3.91
C SER A 319 -14.13 -8.93 -2.59
N PHE A 320 -14.70 -10.13 -2.65
CA PHE A 320 -15.15 -10.90 -1.49
C PHE A 320 -14.27 -12.13 -1.26
N GLY A 321 -13.52 -12.14 -0.16
CA GLY A 321 -12.68 -13.27 0.23
C GLY A 321 -13.48 -14.38 0.92
N LEU A 322 -14.08 -15.31 0.15
CA LEU A 322 -14.71 -16.52 0.72
C LEU A 322 -13.67 -17.56 1.15
N GLU A 323 -12.63 -17.73 0.32
CA GLU A 323 -11.56 -18.74 0.42
C GLU A 323 -12.02 -20.21 0.31
N SER A 324 -13.08 -20.62 1.00
CA SER A 324 -13.65 -21.97 0.91
C SER A 324 -15.11 -22.01 1.34
N ALA A 325 -15.91 -22.83 0.65
CA ALA A 325 -17.29 -23.13 1.02
C ALA A 325 -17.42 -24.37 1.94
N ASP A 326 -16.33 -25.07 2.25
CA ASP A 326 -16.34 -26.23 3.15
C ASP A 326 -16.38 -25.76 4.62
N PRO A 327 -17.41 -26.13 5.41
CA PRO A 327 -17.52 -25.75 6.81
C PRO A 327 -16.33 -26.17 7.68
N ASN A 328 -15.69 -27.30 7.36
CA ASN A 328 -14.52 -27.77 8.09
C ASN A 328 -13.31 -26.87 7.82
N VAL A 329 -13.12 -26.46 6.57
CA VAL A 329 -12.04 -25.53 6.18
C VAL A 329 -12.31 -24.15 6.78
N HIS A 330 -13.56 -23.70 6.77
CA HIS A 330 -14.01 -22.46 7.39
C HIS A 330 -13.63 -22.40 8.88
N ALA A 331 -14.02 -23.43 9.65
CA ALA A 331 -13.70 -23.52 11.07
C ALA A 331 -12.19 -23.66 11.33
N ALA A 332 -11.50 -24.48 10.54
CA ALA A 332 -10.07 -24.73 10.71
C ALA A 332 -9.20 -23.49 10.44
N ASN A 333 -9.63 -22.59 9.55
CA ASN A 333 -8.85 -21.41 9.14
C ASN A 333 -9.39 -20.08 9.66
N TRP A 334 -10.50 -20.10 10.42
CA TRP A 334 -11.17 -18.89 10.92
C TRP A 334 -11.52 -17.93 9.78
N LEU A 335 -12.09 -18.47 8.69
CA LEU A 335 -12.52 -17.67 7.55
C LEU A 335 -13.56 -16.62 7.97
N ASN A 336 -13.73 -15.58 7.15
CA ASN A 336 -14.52 -14.40 7.51
C ASN A 336 -16.02 -14.63 7.45
N CYS A 337 -16.51 -15.48 6.55
CA CYS A 337 -17.91 -15.65 6.26
C CYS A 337 -18.21 -17.08 5.81
N ASP A 338 -19.44 -17.53 6.10
CA ASP A 338 -19.96 -18.75 5.54
C ASP A 338 -20.66 -18.54 4.18
N ALA A 339 -21.10 -19.62 3.55
CA ALA A 339 -21.74 -19.58 2.25
C ALA A 339 -23.09 -18.84 2.24
N ASN A 340 -23.81 -18.76 3.35
CA ASN A 340 -25.09 -18.05 3.45
C ASN A 340 -24.86 -16.54 3.60
N GLN A 341 -23.91 -16.14 4.43
CA GLN A 341 -23.47 -14.75 4.55
C GLN A 341 -22.96 -14.23 3.21
N LEU A 342 -22.12 -15.00 2.51
CA LEU A 342 -21.67 -14.64 1.17
C LEU A 342 -22.84 -14.43 0.20
N LYS A 343 -23.81 -15.36 0.14
CA LYS A 343 -24.98 -15.21 -0.74
C LYS A 343 -25.80 -13.98 -0.41
N SER A 344 -25.89 -13.62 0.86
CA SER A 344 -26.61 -12.41 1.31
C SER A 344 -25.91 -11.14 0.83
N ALA A 345 -24.58 -11.07 0.99
CA ALA A 345 -23.78 -9.98 0.46
C ALA A 345 -23.85 -9.88 -1.08
N LEU A 346 -23.74 -11.00 -1.79
CA LEU A 346 -23.86 -11.03 -3.26
C LEU A 346 -25.22 -10.53 -3.75
N ARG A 347 -26.31 -10.89 -3.05
CA ARG A 347 -27.65 -10.38 -3.39
C ARG A 347 -27.74 -8.88 -3.20
N LEU A 348 -27.15 -8.35 -2.12
CA LEU A 348 -27.11 -6.91 -1.89
C LEU A 348 -26.39 -6.19 -3.04
N ILE A 349 -25.19 -6.64 -3.39
CA ILE A 349 -24.41 -6.02 -4.47
C ILE A 349 -25.20 -6.07 -5.78
N ASN A 350 -25.65 -7.25 -6.22
CA ASN A 350 -26.40 -7.41 -7.48
C ASN A 350 -27.74 -6.65 -7.52
N GLN A 351 -28.30 -6.27 -6.37
CA GLN A 351 -29.55 -5.52 -6.31
C GLN A 351 -29.33 -4.03 -6.57
N TYR A 352 -28.18 -3.48 -6.19
CA TYR A 352 -27.93 -2.05 -6.20
C TYR A 352 -26.80 -1.60 -7.13
N GLY A 353 -25.88 -2.49 -7.51
CA GLY A 353 -24.79 -2.26 -8.47
C GLY A 353 -24.76 -3.36 -9.52
#